data_AF-A0A146K9A7-F1
#
_entry.id   AF-A0A146K9A7-F1
#
_cell.length_a   1.000
_cell.length_b   1.000
_cell.length_c   1.000
_cell.angle_alpha   90.00
_cell.angle_beta   90.00
_cell.angle_gamma   90.00
#
_symmetry.space_group_name_H-M   'P 1'
#
loop_
_entity.id
_entity.type
_entity.pdbx_description
1 polymer ?
#
loop_
_entity_poly.entity_id
_entity_poly.type
_entity_poly.pdbx_seq_one_letter_code
_entity_poly.pdbx_strand_id
1 'polypeptide(L)'
;LSYTTSQQAKECQIINKCLFLKRNQYEQEKFKNRRGFTYVFSESLESTSQGMFQCCQVTKMFCPNLKTLWFNSISKCPIIQLYLPSLLQIFMRNFDSTSKLQTQQMPKVQSIWRQNFQENPHLTNIDFPELHIICQSVFSKCKNIVKLTLPKLVDCSGFEYCSGLNELDLPNLERVGGFQNCININRLIFPKLKCLLPYAFFGCYSLRQVYLQNVTQMDITCFGNCKLDCLNLPQLTNITYTPDFLQNEMFHWTLQQELENIKICNVEQFIFQKEIRIKHLIFRDFEPKKLFKLFKSVPFNLLICDSDEMEEVEEEEEEEDWTDWEDQHNINDCTLCNGGLKTCFNRLQLMRTYLTNAKAQLKQTKQINIYIKQKNDRKQQINNV
;
A
#
# COMPACT_ATOMS: atom_id res chain seq x y z
N LEU A 1 -12.50 -42.47 -9.04
CA LEU A 1 -13.27 -43.42 -8.20
C LEU A 1 -14.70 -43.43 -8.72
N SER A 2 -15.39 -44.58 -8.68
CA SER A 2 -16.80 -44.65 -9.09
C SER A 2 -17.71 -43.94 -8.08
N TYR A 3 -18.85 -43.40 -8.52
CA TYR A 3 -19.84 -42.73 -7.66
C TYR A 3 -20.37 -43.66 -6.55
N THR A 4 -20.50 -44.95 -6.83
CA THR A 4 -20.95 -45.95 -5.85
C THR A 4 -19.96 -46.09 -4.68
N THR A 5 -18.65 -46.00 -4.96
CA THR A 5 -17.61 -46.07 -3.91
C THR A 5 -17.65 -44.86 -2.98
N SER A 6 -18.04 -43.68 -3.46
CA SER A 6 -18.11 -42.47 -2.61
C SER A 6 -19.29 -42.48 -1.64
N GLN A 7 -20.42 -43.07 -2.04
CA GLN A 7 -21.60 -43.18 -1.16
C GLN A 7 -21.38 -44.15 0.01
N GLN A 8 -20.68 -45.27 -0.23
CA GLN A 8 -20.47 -46.31 0.79
C GLN A 8 -19.30 -46.04 1.74
N ALA A 9 -18.41 -45.10 1.41
CA ALA A 9 -17.27 -44.78 2.26
C ALA A 9 -17.71 -44.20 3.61
N LYS A 10 -17.13 -44.74 4.70
CA LYS A 10 -17.33 -44.26 6.07
C LYS A 10 -16.58 -42.94 6.32
N GLU A 11 -16.96 -42.24 7.38
CA GLU A 11 -16.29 -41.03 7.84
C GLU A 11 -14.79 -41.25 8.08
N CYS A 12 -13.96 -40.33 7.59
CA CYS A 12 -12.49 -40.39 7.67
C CYS A 12 -11.87 -41.68 7.09
N GLN A 13 -12.61 -42.45 6.28
CA GLN A 13 -12.09 -43.65 5.64
C GLN A 13 -11.13 -43.28 4.51
N ILE A 14 -10.04 -44.04 4.40
CA ILE A 14 -9.10 -43.93 3.27
C ILE A 14 -9.29 -45.15 2.38
N ILE A 15 -9.70 -44.92 1.12
CA ILE A 15 -9.83 -45.97 0.10
C ILE A 15 -9.02 -45.52 -1.11
N ASN A 16 -8.09 -46.35 -1.60
CA ASN A 16 -7.22 -46.03 -2.74
C ASN A 16 -6.53 -44.66 -2.61
N LYS A 17 -5.98 -44.37 -1.41
CA LYS A 17 -5.36 -43.09 -1.03
C LYS A 17 -6.29 -41.87 -1.07
N CYS A 18 -7.61 -42.06 -1.18
CA CYS A 18 -8.60 -41.00 -1.09
C CYS A 18 -9.22 -40.97 0.31
N LEU A 19 -9.07 -39.84 1.00
CA LEU A 19 -9.71 -39.55 2.27
C LEU A 19 -11.15 -39.06 2.02
N PHE A 20 -12.13 -39.73 2.62
CA PHE A 20 -13.54 -39.37 2.55
C PHE A 20 -13.97 -38.62 3.81
N LEU A 21 -14.55 -37.44 3.62
CA LEU A 21 -15.07 -36.58 4.68
C LEU A 21 -16.57 -36.39 4.51
N LYS A 22 -17.36 -36.65 5.55
CA LYS A 22 -18.83 -36.57 5.54
C LYS A 22 -19.38 -35.46 6.42
N ARG A 23 -18.55 -34.81 7.24
CA ARG A 23 -18.94 -33.65 8.05
C ARG A 23 -18.72 -32.35 7.30
N ASN A 24 -19.44 -31.30 7.69
CA ASN A 24 -19.31 -29.97 7.11
C ASN A 24 -18.11 -29.18 7.65
N GLN A 25 -17.61 -29.53 8.84
CA GLN A 25 -16.45 -28.93 9.50
C GLN A 25 -15.70 -29.95 10.36
N TYR A 26 -14.45 -29.61 10.70
CA TYR A 26 -13.55 -30.43 11.51
C TYR A 26 -12.76 -29.56 12.49
N GLU A 27 -12.21 -30.19 13.53
CA GLU A 27 -11.29 -29.55 14.48
C GLU A 27 -10.04 -29.00 13.76
N GLN A 28 -9.38 -28.01 14.37
CA GLN A 28 -8.10 -27.49 13.86
C GLN A 28 -7.06 -28.62 13.77
N GLU A 29 -6.21 -28.55 12.75
CA GLU A 29 -5.07 -29.47 12.55
C GLU A 29 -5.44 -30.97 12.46
N LYS A 30 -6.72 -31.33 12.25
CA LYS A 30 -7.23 -32.71 12.34
C LYS A 30 -6.42 -33.75 11.56
N PHE A 31 -5.91 -33.38 10.39
CA PHE A 31 -5.12 -34.25 9.52
C PHE A 31 -3.68 -33.76 9.32
N LYS A 32 -3.22 -32.77 10.08
CA LYS A 32 -1.89 -32.20 9.95
C LYS A 32 -0.80 -33.28 9.98
N ASN A 33 0.20 -33.14 9.11
CA ASN A 33 1.31 -34.07 8.92
C ASN A 33 0.93 -35.50 8.47
N ARG A 34 -0.35 -35.81 8.18
CA ARG A 34 -0.74 -37.15 7.74
C ARG A 34 -0.37 -37.36 6.27
N ARG A 35 0.39 -38.42 6.01
CA ARG A 35 0.89 -38.77 4.66
C ARG A 35 0.18 -39.97 4.02
N GLY A 36 -0.83 -40.54 4.69
CA GLY A 36 -1.51 -41.77 4.27
C GLY A 36 -2.53 -41.62 3.13
N PHE A 37 -2.78 -40.41 2.67
CA PHE A 37 -3.72 -40.12 1.59
C PHE A 37 -3.16 -39.03 0.67
N THR A 38 -3.55 -39.09 -0.60
CA THR A 38 -3.14 -38.16 -1.66
C THR A 38 -4.31 -37.43 -2.28
N TYR A 39 -5.53 -37.90 -2.05
CA TYR A 39 -6.75 -37.31 -2.56
C TYR A 39 -7.71 -37.01 -1.41
N VAL A 40 -8.48 -35.95 -1.53
CA VAL A 40 -9.56 -35.61 -0.60
C VAL A 40 -10.87 -35.53 -1.38
N PHE A 41 -11.89 -36.21 -0.89
CA PHE A 41 -13.24 -36.17 -1.43
C PHE A 41 -14.24 -35.79 -0.33
N SER A 42 -15.04 -34.76 -0.57
CA SER A 42 -16.16 -34.43 0.30
C SER A 42 -17.25 -33.64 -0.43
N GLU A 43 -18.47 -34.13 -0.40
CA GLU A 43 -19.64 -33.33 -0.82
C GLU A 43 -20.25 -32.55 0.34
N SER A 44 -19.90 -32.87 1.58
CA SER A 44 -20.47 -32.23 2.77
C SER A 44 -19.63 -31.08 3.30
N LEU A 45 -18.31 -31.07 3.04
CA LEU A 45 -17.39 -30.11 3.63
C LEU A 45 -17.70 -28.68 3.15
N GLU A 46 -18.12 -27.83 4.08
CA GLU A 46 -18.44 -26.41 3.81
C GLU A 46 -17.29 -25.48 4.19
N SER A 47 -16.52 -25.82 5.22
CA SER A 47 -15.36 -25.04 5.65
C SER A 47 -14.25 -25.95 6.15
N THR A 48 -13.02 -25.65 5.73
CA THR A 48 -11.84 -26.22 6.40
C THR A 48 -11.65 -25.59 7.79
N SER A 49 -10.74 -26.12 8.58
CA SER A 49 -10.25 -25.48 9.81
C SER A 49 -8.80 -25.07 9.66
N GLN A 50 -8.29 -24.26 10.60
CA GLN A 50 -6.87 -23.89 10.62
C GLN A 50 -5.98 -25.14 10.58
N GLY A 51 -5.04 -25.17 9.63
CA GLY A 51 -4.06 -26.25 9.50
C GLY A 51 -4.62 -27.64 9.21
N MET A 52 -5.90 -27.76 8.81
CA MET A 52 -6.62 -29.03 8.69
C MET A 52 -5.84 -30.14 7.95
N PHE A 53 -5.21 -29.80 6.83
CA PHE A 53 -4.38 -30.68 6.00
C PHE A 53 -2.93 -30.16 5.88
N GLN A 54 -2.47 -29.31 6.80
CA GLN A 54 -1.12 -28.77 6.74
C GLN A 54 -0.07 -29.90 6.65
N CYS A 55 0.91 -29.74 5.75
CA CYS A 55 1.97 -30.73 5.51
C CYS A 55 1.48 -32.13 5.07
N CYS A 56 0.27 -32.24 4.52
CA CYS A 56 -0.22 -33.48 3.92
C CYS A 56 0.31 -33.69 2.49
N GLN A 57 0.14 -34.91 1.95
CA GLN A 57 0.52 -35.23 0.57
C GLN A 57 -0.66 -35.08 -0.41
N VAL A 58 -1.57 -34.14 -0.12
CA VAL A 58 -2.77 -33.92 -0.94
C VAL A 58 -2.36 -33.31 -2.27
N THR A 59 -2.71 -34.01 -3.35
CA THR A 59 -2.47 -33.59 -4.74
C THR A 59 -3.76 -33.19 -5.44
N LYS A 60 -4.89 -33.78 -5.06
CA LYS A 60 -6.21 -33.46 -5.62
C LYS A 60 -7.28 -33.35 -4.56
N MET A 61 -8.15 -32.36 -4.71
CA MET A 61 -9.32 -32.18 -3.84
C MET A 61 -10.59 -32.02 -4.66
N PHE A 62 -11.61 -32.79 -4.34
CA PHE A 62 -12.97 -32.63 -4.85
C PHE A 62 -13.88 -32.26 -3.68
N CYS A 63 -14.16 -30.97 -3.54
CA CYS A 63 -15.00 -30.42 -2.48
C CYS A 63 -15.99 -29.38 -3.05
N PRO A 64 -17.05 -29.82 -3.76
CA PRO A 64 -17.97 -28.92 -4.49
C PRO A 64 -18.68 -27.88 -3.63
N ASN A 65 -18.94 -28.19 -2.36
CA ASN A 65 -19.68 -27.34 -1.44
C ASN A 65 -18.78 -26.53 -0.49
N LEU A 66 -17.45 -26.61 -0.67
CA LEU A 66 -16.51 -25.87 0.17
C LEU A 66 -16.60 -24.37 -0.14
N LYS A 67 -16.92 -23.58 0.89
CA LYS A 67 -17.05 -22.12 0.83
C LYS A 67 -15.78 -21.41 1.32
N THR A 68 -15.07 -22.00 2.28
CA THR A 68 -13.95 -21.33 2.96
C THR A 68 -12.71 -22.22 3.12
N LEU A 69 -11.56 -21.70 2.69
CA LEU A 69 -10.24 -22.21 3.04
C LEU A 69 -9.66 -21.38 4.18
N TRP A 70 -9.49 -21.97 5.36
CA TRP A 70 -8.93 -21.30 6.54
C TRP A 70 -7.40 -21.25 6.51
N PHE A 71 -6.83 -20.52 7.46
CA PHE A 71 -5.40 -20.28 7.57
C PHE A 71 -4.60 -21.59 7.57
N ASN A 72 -3.57 -21.68 6.71
CA ASN A 72 -2.70 -22.85 6.56
C ASN A 72 -3.44 -24.18 6.25
N SER A 73 -4.73 -24.17 5.90
CA SER A 73 -5.57 -25.37 5.86
C SER A 73 -5.03 -26.44 4.90
N ILE A 74 -4.40 -26.03 3.80
CA ILE A 74 -3.76 -26.92 2.82
C ILE A 74 -2.30 -26.51 2.54
N SER A 75 -1.67 -25.78 3.48
CA SER A 75 -0.27 -25.35 3.34
C SER A 75 0.68 -26.55 3.21
N LYS A 76 1.74 -26.41 2.39
CA LYS A 76 2.72 -27.47 2.13
C LYS A 76 2.11 -28.77 1.56
N CYS A 77 0.96 -28.67 0.90
CA CYS A 77 0.40 -29.75 0.09
C CYS A 77 0.83 -29.60 -1.37
N PRO A 78 1.28 -30.68 -2.06
CA PRO A 78 1.66 -30.64 -3.46
C PRO A 78 0.43 -30.64 -4.38
N ILE A 79 -0.42 -29.62 -4.26
CA ILE A 79 -1.70 -29.52 -4.97
C ILE A 79 -1.46 -29.35 -6.48
N ILE A 80 -2.09 -30.23 -7.26
CA ILE A 80 -2.08 -30.23 -8.72
C ILE A 80 -3.47 -29.87 -9.27
N GLN A 81 -4.54 -30.32 -8.61
CA GLN A 81 -5.90 -30.18 -9.12
C GLN A 81 -6.90 -29.91 -8.00
N LEU A 82 -7.73 -28.87 -8.15
CA LEU A 82 -8.80 -28.55 -7.22
C LEU A 82 -10.14 -28.52 -7.95
N TYR A 83 -11.20 -28.95 -7.29
CA TYR A 83 -12.56 -28.71 -7.75
C TYR A 83 -13.34 -28.09 -6.61
N LEU A 84 -13.35 -26.75 -6.57
CA LEU A 84 -13.92 -25.93 -5.51
C LEU A 84 -14.86 -24.84 -6.10
N PRO A 85 -15.90 -25.23 -6.87
CA PRO A 85 -16.79 -24.30 -7.57
C PRO A 85 -17.59 -23.35 -6.67
N SER A 86 -17.77 -23.69 -5.39
CA SER A 86 -18.51 -22.87 -4.42
C SER A 86 -17.61 -22.05 -3.49
N LEU A 87 -16.29 -22.04 -3.73
CA LEU A 87 -15.34 -21.35 -2.88
C LEU A 87 -15.51 -19.84 -2.96
N LEU A 88 -15.69 -19.21 -1.80
CA LEU A 88 -15.90 -17.76 -1.67
C LEU A 88 -14.67 -17.07 -1.08
N GLN A 89 -14.01 -17.69 -0.10
CA GLN A 89 -12.95 -17.03 0.68
C GLN A 89 -11.73 -17.93 0.85
N ILE A 90 -10.55 -17.34 0.66
CA ILE A 90 -9.26 -18.00 0.83
C ILE A 90 -8.43 -17.24 1.85
N PHE A 91 -8.37 -17.75 3.08
CA PHE A 91 -7.53 -17.20 4.14
C PHE A 91 -6.05 -17.56 3.92
N MET A 92 -5.20 -17.08 4.82
CA MET A 92 -3.77 -16.92 4.56
C MET A 92 -3.02 -18.26 4.40
N ARG A 93 -1.97 -18.22 3.56
CA ARG A 93 -0.97 -19.30 3.40
C ARG A 93 -1.55 -20.68 3.04
N ASN A 94 -2.50 -20.77 2.11
CA ASN A 94 -3.01 -22.08 1.67
C ASN A 94 -2.19 -22.68 0.54
N PHE A 95 -1.76 -21.89 -0.44
CA PHE A 95 -0.97 -22.41 -1.56
C PHE A 95 0.47 -21.91 -1.50
N ASP A 96 1.40 -22.80 -1.83
CA ASP A 96 2.83 -22.48 -1.88
C ASP A 96 3.25 -22.15 -3.32
N SER A 97 4.48 -21.66 -3.49
CA SER A 97 5.08 -21.23 -4.76
C SER A 97 5.12 -22.30 -5.86
N THR A 98 4.91 -23.58 -5.52
CA THR A 98 4.98 -24.71 -6.46
C THR A 98 3.64 -25.06 -7.12
N SER A 99 2.57 -24.41 -6.69
CA SER A 99 1.20 -24.77 -7.10
C SER A 99 0.95 -24.44 -8.56
N LYS A 100 0.70 -25.45 -9.40
CA LYS A 100 0.37 -25.27 -10.84
C LYS A 100 -1.12 -24.93 -11.07
N LEU A 101 -1.72 -24.21 -10.14
CA LEU A 101 -3.16 -24.03 -10.09
C LEU A 101 -3.66 -23.20 -11.27
N GLN A 102 -4.72 -23.69 -11.91
CA GLN A 102 -5.50 -22.93 -12.87
C GLN A 102 -6.65 -22.26 -12.12
N THR A 103 -6.72 -20.92 -12.17
CA THR A 103 -7.67 -20.07 -11.44
C THR A 103 -9.14 -20.33 -11.83
N GLN A 104 -9.38 -20.87 -13.02
CA GLN A 104 -10.70 -21.25 -13.55
C GLN A 104 -11.50 -22.24 -12.67
N GLN A 105 -10.85 -22.94 -11.73
CA GLN A 105 -11.48 -23.93 -10.86
C GLN A 105 -12.17 -23.34 -9.62
N MET A 106 -12.07 -22.02 -9.43
CA MET A 106 -12.58 -21.30 -8.26
C MET A 106 -13.32 -20.01 -8.68
N PRO A 107 -14.37 -20.10 -9.51
CA PRO A 107 -14.98 -18.95 -10.19
C PRO A 107 -15.70 -17.96 -9.26
N LYS A 108 -16.11 -18.40 -8.07
CA LYS A 108 -16.89 -17.60 -7.11
C LYS A 108 -16.06 -16.94 -6.02
N VAL A 109 -14.73 -17.01 -6.09
CA VAL A 109 -13.87 -16.43 -5.04
C VAL A 109 -14.02 -14.91 -5.01
N GLN A 110 -14.36 -14.40 -3.82
CA GLN A 110 -14.62 -13.00 -3.55
C GLN A 110 -13.48 -12.32 -2.79
N SER A 111 -12.75 -13.06 -1.94
CA SER A 111 -11.61 -12.51 -1.19
C SER A 111 -10.46 -13.50 -1.03
N ILE A 112 -9.24 -12.99 -1.23
CA ILE A 112 -8.00 -13.75 -1.07
C ILE A 112 -7.06 -13.01 -0.12
N TRP A 113 -6.63 -13.71 0.92
CA TRP A 113 -5.84 -13.15 2.01
C TRP A 113 -4.35 -13.51 1.87
N ARG A 114 -3.54 -12.92 2.74
CA ARG A 114 -2.09 -12.87 2.66
C ARG A 114 -1.37 -14.19 2.35
N GLN A 115 -0.36 -14.10 1.47
CA GLN A 115 0.59 -15.16 1.12
C GLN A 115 0.01 -16.46 0.55
N ASN A 116 -1.04 -16.37 -0.29
CA ASN A 116 -1.61 -17.55 -0.93
C ASN A 116 -0.91 -17.98 -2.22
N PHE A 117 -0.32 -17.07 -2.98
CA PHE A 117 0.29 -17.38 -4.27
C PHE A 117 1.68 -16.74 -4.40
N GLN A 118 2.32 -16.44 -3.28
CA GLN A 118 3.63 -15.78 -3.25
C GLN A 118 4.68 -16.62 -4.01
N GLU A 119 5.53 -15.94 -4.78
CA GLU A 119 6.67 -16.52 -5.51
C GLU A 119 6.29 -17.61 -6.52
N ASN A 120 5.05 -17.63 -7.01
CA ASN A 120 4.60 -18.64 -7.95
C ASN A 120 5.10 -18.35 -9.39
N PRO A 121 5.99 -19.19 -9.97
CA PRO A 121 6.53 -18.97 -11.30
C PRO A 121 5.60 -19.49 -12.40
N HIS A 122 4.52 -20.19 -12.07
CA HIS A 122 3.59 -20.77 -13.05
C HIS A 122 2.36 -19.89 -13.28
N LEU A 123 2.09 -18.93 -12.40
CA LEU A 123 1.00 -17.97 -12.60
C LEU A 123 1.37 -16.96 -13.68
N THR A 124 0.66 -17.08 -14.80
CA THR A 124 0.73 -16.16 -15.95
C THR A 124 -0.56 -15.32 -16.05
N ASN A 125 -1.70 -15.94 -15.75
CA ASN A 125 -3.02 -15.30 -15.79
C ASN A 125 -3.74 -15.49 -14.46
N ILE A 126 -4.43 -14.43 -14.01
CA ILE A 126 -5.34 -14.45 -12.87
C ILE A 126 -6.76 -14.27 -13.40
N ASP A 127 -7.61 -15.27 -13.19
CA ASP A 127 -9.00 -15.30 -13.63
C ASP A 127 -9.90 -15.59 -12.43
N PHE A 128 -10.29 -14.52 -11.74
CA PHE A 128 -11.28 -14.57 -10.66
C PHE A 128 -12.37 -13.52 -10.94
N PRO A 129 -13.44 -13.88 -11.67
CA PRO A 129 -14.43 -12.91 -12.16
C PRO A 129 -15.24 -12.25 -11.04
N GLU A 130 -15.38 -12.93 -9.90
CA GLU A 130 -16.13 -12.46 -8.72
C GLU A 130 -15.23 -11.85 -7.62
N LEU A 131 -13.94 -11.62 -7.90
CA LEU A 131 -12.99 -11.16 -6.89
C LEU A 131 -13.17 -9.69 -6.55
N HIS A 132 -13.38 -9.39 -5.27
CA HIS A 132 -13.56 -8.03 -4.75
C HIS A 132 -12.36 -7.55 -3.95
N ILE A 133 -11.65 -8.45 -3.25
CA ILE A 133 -10.58 -8.08 -2.30
C ILE A 133 -9.34 -8.97 -2.48
N ILE A 134 -8.19 -8.34 -2.65
CA ILE A 134 -6.86 -8.96 -2.59
C ILE A 134 -6.07 -8.30 -1.47
N CYS A 135 -5.72 -9.05 -0.43
CA CYS A 135 -4.92 -8.54 0.69
C CYS A 135 -3.41 -8.56 0.39
N GLN A 136 -2.62 -8.14 1.40
CA GLN A 136 -1.18 -7.99 1.33
C GLN A 136 -0.45 -9.26 0.84
N SER A 137 0.48 -9.11 -0.10
CA SER A 137 1.38 -10.19 -0.55
C SER A 137 0.72 -11.48 -1.04
N VAL A 138 -0.51 -11.41 -1.55
CA VAL A 138 -1.20 -12.58 -2.13
C VAL A 138 -0.43 -13.14 -3.33
N PHE A 139 -0.04 -12.30 -4.28
CA PHE A 139 0.67 -12.61 -5.52
C PHE A 139 2.10 -12.05 -5.54
N SER A 140 2.67 -11.73 -4.37
CA SER A 140 4.01 -11.12 -4.31
C SER A 140 5.05 -11.97 -5.05
N LYS A 141 5.94 -11.31 -5.81
CA LYS A 141 7.00 -11.91 -6.64
C LYS A 141 6.50 -12.87 -7.73
N CYS A 142 5.23 -12.82 -8.13
CA CYS A 142 4.73 -13.53 -9.32
C CYS A 142 5.17 -12.81 -10.61
N LYS A 143 6.42 -13.04 -11.01
CA LYS A 143 7.08 -12.27 -12.09
C LYS A 143 6.53 -12.55 -13.50
N ASN A 144 5.76 -13.61 -13.69
CA ASN A 144 5.26 -14.03 -15.01
C ASN A 144 3.84 -13.53 -15.31
N ILE A 145 3.20 -12.83 -14.37
CA ILE A 145 1.93 -12.16 -14.62
C ILE A 145 2.22 -10.89 -15.41
N VAL A 146 1.68 -10.80 -16.63
CA VAL A 146 1.89 -9.65 -17.53
C VAL A 146 0.71 -8.69 -17.48
N LYS A 147 -0.51 -9.23 -17.44
CA LYS A 147 -1.75 -8.49 -17.48
C LYS A 147 -2.65 -8.87 -16.31
N LEU A 148 -3.30 -7.87 -15.72
CA LEU A 148 -4.30 -8.06 -14.68
C LEU A 148 -5.63 -7.43 -15.11
N THR A 149 -6.66 -8.27 -15.27
CA THR A 149 -8.03 -7.85 -15.58
C THR A 149 -8.97 -8.42 -14.54
N LEU A 150 -9.43 -7.58 -13.61
CA LEU A 150 -10.33 -7.98 -12.52
C LEU A 150 -11.47 -6.96 -12.40
N PRO A 151 -12.61 -7.18 -13.08
CA PRO A 151 -13.63 -6.16 -13.26
C PRO A 151 -14.38 -5.80 -11.97
N LYS A 152 -14.42 -6.69 -10.98
CA LYS A 152 -15.12 -6.49 -9.69
C LYS A 152 -14.19 -6.12 -8.52
N LEU A 153 -12.88 -6.03 -8.77
CA LEU A 153 -11.91 -5.75 -7.71
C LEU A 153 -12.09 -4.33 -7.18
N VAL A 154 -12.28 -4.21 -5.86
CA VAL A 154 -12.50 -2.94 -5.14
C VAL A 154 -11.29 -2.58 -4.28
N ASP A 155 -10.63 -3.58 -3.69
CA ASP A 155 -9.45 -3.40 -2.82
C ASP A 155 -8.31 -4.35 -3.23
N CYS A 156 -7.12 -3.80 -3.45
CA CYS A 156 -5.96 -4.55 -3.90
C CYS A 156 -4.71 -4.18 -3.13
N SER A 157 -3.98 -5.16 -2.59
CA SER A 157 -2.70 -4.95 -1.90
C SER A 157 -1.66 -6.07 -2.14
N GLY A 158 -1.78 -6.88 -3.19
CA GLY A 158 -1.12 -8.18 -3.24
C GLY A 158 -0.02 -8.44 -4.28
N PHE A 159 0.44 -7.46 -5.05
CA PHE A 159 1.28 -7.65 -6.25
C PHE A 159 2.74 -7.17 -6.10
N GLU A 160 3.28 -7.14 -4.89
CA GLU A 160 4.62 -6.60 -4.63
C GLU A 160 5.67 -7.39 -5.41
N TYR A 161 6.60 -6.72 -6.08
CA TYR A 161 7.68 -7.32 -6.88
C TYR A 161 7.20 -8.15 -8.10
N CYS A 162 5.99 -7.92 -8.62
CA CYS A 162 5.52 -8.52 -9.87
C CYS A 162 6.11 -7.80 -11.09
N SER A 163 7.39 -8.04 -11.38
CA SER A 163 8.14 -7.32 -12.42
C SER A 163 7.61 -7.50 -13.84
N GLY A 164 6.86 -8.57 -14.15
CA GLY A 164 6.26 -8.78 -15.46
C GLY A 164 5.04 -7.90 -15.75
N LEU A 165 4.42 -7.36 -14.70
CA LEU A 165 3.13 -6.69 -14.79
C LEU A 165 3.27 -5.33 -15.47
N ASN A 166 2.51 -5.12 -16.55
CA ASN A 166 2.54 -3.88 -17.33
C ASN A 166 1.15 -3.36 -17.74
N GLU A 167 0.15 -4.25 -17.82
CA GLU A 167 -1.24 -3.92 -18.15
C GLU A 167 -2.16 -4.14 -16.95
N LEU A 168 -2.87 -3.09 -16.54
CA LEU A 168 -3.86 -3.12 -15.46
C LEU A 168 -5.22 -2.64 -15.97
N ASP A 169 -6.23 -3.50 -15.87
CA ASP A 169 -7.63 -3.18 -16.14
C ASP A 169 -8.47 -3.48 -14.89
N LEU A 170 -8.61 -2.46 -14.04
CA LEU A 170 -9.22 -2.52 -12.72
C LEU A 170 -10.27 -1.38 -12.57
N PRO A 171 -11.40 -1.44 -13.30
CA PRO A 171 -12.31 -0.31 -13.46
C PRO A 171 -13.06 0.07 -12.18
N ASN A 172 -13.21 -0.86 -11.24
CA ASN A 172 -13.94 -0.67 -9.98
C ASN A 172 -13.03 -0.51 -8.76
N LEU A 173 -11.72 -0.39 -8.95
CA LEU A 173 -10.76 -0.30 -7.85
C LEU A 173 -10.95 1.01 -7.08
N GLU A 174 -11.21 0.92 -5.78
CA GLU A 174 -11.42 2.06 -4.88
C GLU A 174 -10.23 2.28 -3.93
N ARG A 175 -9.55 1.20 -3.53
CA ARG A 175 -8.36 1.24 -2.67
C ARG A 175 -7.23 0.42 -3.27
N VAL A 176 -6.02 0.97 -3.28
CA VAL A 176 -4.87 0.29 -3.88
C VAL A 176 -3.61 0.43 -3.05
N GLY A 177 -2.92 -0.70 -2.90
CA GLY A 177 -1.61 -0.90 -2.33
C GLY A 177 -0.89 -2.03 -3.05
N GLY A 178 0.33 -2.32 -2.61
CA GLY A 178 1.01 -3.58 -2.94
C GLY A 178 1.38 -3.76 -4.42
N PHE A 179 1.64 -2.72 -5.20
CA PHE A 179 2.34 -2.79 -6.49
C PHE A 179 3.79 -2.29 -6.39
N GLN A 180 4.37 -2.35 -5.19
CA GLN A 180 5.78 -2.01 -4.96
C GLN A 180 6.69 -2.79 -5.93
N ASN A 181 7.67 -2.12 -6.53
CA ASN A 181 8.67 -2.68 -7.43
C ASN A 181 8.06 -3.44 -8.65
N CYS A 182 6.85 -3.07 -9.09
CA CYS A 182 6.31 -3.48 -10.37
C CYS A 182 6.91 -2.62 -11.50
N ILE A 183 8.17 -2.91 -11.83
CA ILE A 183 9.03 -2.04 -12.64
C ILE A 183 8.54 -1.74 -14.06
N ASN A 184 7.63 -2.54 -14.62
CA ASN A 184 7.15 -2.42 -16.00
C ASN A 184 5.81 -1.68 -16.14
N ILE A 185 5.12 -1.36 -15.04
CA ILE A 185 3.90 -0.54 -15.08
C ILE A 185 4.31 0.87 -15.52
N ASN A 186 3.75 1.34 -16.64
CA ASN A 186 4.08 2.65 -17.21
C ASN A 186 2.94 3.68 -17.13
N ARG A 187 1.70 3.19 -16.94
CA ARG A 187 0.48 4.01 -16.93
C ARG A 187 -0.52 3.46 -15.92
N LEU A 188 -1.16 4.35 -15.16
CA LEU A 188 -2.27 4.03 -14.27
C LEU A 188 -3.53 4.78 -14.69
N ILE A 189 -4.64 4.06 -14.84
CA ILE A 189 -5.97 4.62 -15.10
C ILE A 189 -6.96 3.90 -14.18
N PHE A 190 -7.31 4.51 -13.06
CA PHE A 190 -8.27 3.95 -12.11
C PHE A 190 -9.39 4.96 -11.84
N PRO A 191 -10.51 4.86 -12.59
CA PRO A 191 -11.53 5.89 -12.58
C PRO A 191 -12.29 5.98 -11.25
N LYS A 192 -12.31 4.93 -10.42
CA LYS A 192 -12.98 4.92 -9.11
C LYS A 192 -12.04 4.99 -7.90
N LEU A 193 -10.73 5.10 -8.13
CA LEU A 193 -9.76 5.04 -7.04
C LEU A 193 -9.92 6.24 -6.11
N LYS A 194 -10.08 5.96 -4.81
CA LYS A 194 -10.23 6.94 -3.73
C LYS A 194 -8.99 6.99 -2.83
N CYS A 195 -8.36 5.84 -2.56
CA CYS A 195 -7.33 5.71 -1.54
C CYS A 195 -6.06 5.01 -2.08
N LEU A 196 -4.92 5.68 -1.96
CA LEU A 196 -3.57 5.16 -2.21
C LEU A 196 -2.90 4.80 -0.90
N LEU A 197 -2.63 3.51 -0.70
CA LEU A 197 -1.99 2.97 0.50
C LEU A 197 -0.47 3.20 0.52
N PRO A 198 0.19 3.00 1.67
CA PRO A 198 1.65 3.06 1.78
C PRO A 198 2.32 2.17 0.74
N TYR A 199 3.40 2.69 0.14
CA TYR A 199 4.19 1.98 -0.86
C TYR A 199 3.42 1.43 -2.08
N ALA A 200 2.19 1.91 -2.34
CA ALA A 200 1.30 1.32 -3.34
C ALA A 200 1.97 1.10 -4.70
N PHE A 201 2.77 2.04 -5.19
CA PHE A 201 3.53 1.96 -6.44
C PHE A 201 5.02 2.28 -6.23
N PHE A 202 5.54 2.12 -5.02
CA PHE A 202 6.93 2.45 -4.73
C PHE A 202 7.89 1.69 -5.64
N GLY A 203 8.87 2.35 -6.25
CA GLY A 203 9.85 1.71 -7.14
C GLY A 203 9.27 1.26 -8.49
N CYS A 204 8.09 1.73 -8.89
CA CYS A 204 7.60 1.56 -10.26
C CYS A 204 8.35 2.49 -11.22
N TYR A 205 9.59 2.14 -11.57
CA TYR A 205 10.51 3.02 -12.30
C TYR A 205 10.06 3.42 -13.71
N SER A 206 9.23 2.61 -14.36
CA SER A 206 8.67 2.91 -15.69
C SER A 206 7.41 3.77 -15.63
N LEU A 207 6.84 3.99 -14.44
CA LEU A 207 5.60 4.73 -14.28
C LEU A 207 5.82 6.20 -14.60
N ARG A 208 5.12 6.69 -15.63
CA ARG A 208 5.20 8.07 -16.13
C ARG A 208 3.86 8.79 -16.07
N GLN A 209 2.79 8.08 -16.43
CA GLN A 209 1.45 8.65 -16.62
C GLN A 209 0.48 8.12 -15.59
N VAL A 210 -0.17 9.01 -14.84
CA VAL A 210 -1.11 8.65 -13.78
C VAL A 210 -2.39 9.46 -13.93
N TYR A 211 -3.51 8.78 -14.11
CA TYR A 211 -4.84 9.36 -14.28
C TYR A 211 -5.76 8.91 -13.14
N LEU A 212 -5.73 9.64 -12.02
CA LEU A 212 -6.39 9.27 -10.75
C LEU A 212 -7.24 10.44 -10.23
N GLN A 213 -8.31 10.77 -10.95
CA GLN A 213 -9.10 11.98 -10.72
C GLN A 213 -9.90 11.99 -9.41
N ASN A 214 -10.22 10.81 -8.87
CA ASN A 214 -11.12 10.66 -7.71
C ASN A 214 -10.38 10.33 -6.40
N VAL A 215 -9.05 10.34 -6.41
CA VAL A 215 -8.27 10.07 -5.20
C VAL A 215 -8.46 11.21 -4.22
N THR A 216 -8.93 10.86 -3.02
CA THR A 216 -9.13 11.77 -1.89
C THR A 216 -8.07 11.59 -0.82
N GLN A 217 -7.46 10.40 -0.74
CA GLN A 217 -6.49 10.04 0.29
C GLN A 217 -5.26 9.36 -0.33
N MET A 218 -4.07 9.75 0.12
CA MET A 218 -2.83 9.06 -0.28
C MET A 218 -1.79 9.01 0.84
N ASP A 219 -0.99 7.95 0.86
CA ASP A 219 0.24 7.95 1.63
C ASP A 219 1.39 8.62 0.86
N ILE A 220 2.22 9.40 1.54
CA ILE A 220 3.35 10.14 0.94
C ILE A 220 4.38 9.22 0.25
N THR A 221 4.45 7.94 0.65
CA THR A 221 5.39 6.96 0.09
C THR A 221 4.85 6.25 -1.15
N CYS A 222 3.57 6.40 -1.49
CA CYS A 222 2.91 5.55 -2.48
C CYS A 222 3.56 5.61 -3.87
N PHE A 223 4.13 6.75 -4.27
CA PHE A 223 4.87 6.93 -5.54
C PHE A 223 6.38 7.17 -5.33
N GLY A 224 6.94 6.77 -4.18
CA GLY A 224 8.37 6.85 -3.95
C GLY A 224 9.14 6.13 -5.06
N ASN A 225 10.26 6.69 -5.52
CA ASN A 225 11.08 6.12 -6.59
C ASN A 225 10.40 5.94 -7.95
N CYS A 226 9.24 6.56 -8.19
CA CYS A 226 8.63 6.63 -9.52
C CYS A 226 9.26 7.75 -10.37
N LYS A 227 9.09 7.67 -11.70
CA LYS A 227 9.56 8.67 -12.67
C LYS A 227 8.39 9.38 -13.35
N LEU A 228 7.42 9.84 -12.54
CA LEU A 228 6.22 10.52 -13.02
C LEU A 228 6.59 11.78 -13.81
N ASP A 229 5.93 11.98 -14.96
CA ASP A 229 6.07 13.23 -15.73
C ASP A 229 5.25 14.34 -15.06
N CYS A 230 4.01 14.00 -14.67
CA CYS A 230 3.18 14.80 -13.79
C CYS A 230 2.27 13.94 -12.91
N LEU A 231 1.81 14.51 -11.79
CA LEU A 231 0.78 13.89 -10.97
C LEU A 231 -0.27 14.94 -10.58
N ASN A 232 -1.49 14.75 -11.08
CA ASN A 232 -2.62 15.64 -10.85
C ASN A 232 -3.75 14.87 -10.16
N LEU A 233 -4.04 15.23 -8.90
CA LEU A 233 -5.08 14.63 -8.06
C LEU A 233 -6.04 15.73 -7.55
N PRO A 234 -7.01 16.19 -8.36
CA PRO A 234 -7.81 17.38 -8.05
C PRO A 234 -8.80 17.20 -6.89
N GLN A 235 -9.00 15.97 -6.42
CA GLN A 235 -9.88 15.63 -5.30
C GLN A 235 -9.11 15.30 -4.01
N LEU A 236 -7.76 15.40 -4.04
CA LEU A 236 -6.93 15.03 -2.90
C LEU A 236 -7.21 15.97 -1.72
N THR A 237 -7.59 15.40 -0.58
CA THR A 237 -7.85 16.13 0.65
C THR A 237 -7.01 15.67 1.82
N ASN A 238 -6.46 14.44 1.80
CA ASN A 238 -5.69 13.89 2.92
C ASN A 238 -4.38 13.22 2.45
N ILE A 239 -3.27 13.62 3.05
CA ILE A 239 -1.97 12.96 2.92
C ILE A 239 -1.59 12.33 4.27
N THR A 240 -1.31 11.04 4.26
CA THR A 240 -0.83 10.27 5.41
C THR A 240 0.63 9.89 5.27
N TYR A 241 1.26 9.54 6.39
CA TYR A 241 2.56 8.86 6.43
C TYR A 241 2.43 7.68 7.36
N THR A 242 2.88 6.53 6.89
CA THR A 242 2.98 5.32 7.69
C THR A 242 4.46 5.06 7.95
N PRO A 243 4.93 5.19 9.21
CA PRO A 243 6.32 4.93 9.55
C PRO A 243 6.70 3.46 9.27
N ASP A 244 7.92 3.25 8.79
CA ASP A 244 8.44 1.93 8.38
C ASP A 244 8.40 0.88 9.49
N PHE A 245 8.48 1.29 10.76
CA PHE A 245 8.52 0.37 11.91
C PHE A 245 7.17 -0.25 12.27
N LEU A 246 6.04 0.38 11.94
CA LEU A 246 4.70 -0.17 12.23
C LEU A 246 4.30 -1.31 11.27
N GLN A 247 5.08 -1.54 10.20
CA GLN A 247 4.83 -2.61 9.24
C GLN A 247 5.57 -3.91 9.60
N ASN A 248 6.30 -3.93 10.72
CA ASN A 248 7.33 -4.91 11.00
C ASN A 248 6.90 -6.14 11.83
N GLU A 249 5.67 -6.62 11.63
CA GLU A 249 5.39 -8.04 11.77
C GLU A 249 5.48 -8.65 10.37
N MET A 250 6.74 -8.98 9.99
CA MET A 250 7.14 -9.87 8.89
C MET A 250 7.64 -9.26 7.55
N PHE A 251 8.32 -8.10 7.58
CA PHE A 251 9.19 -7.64 6.49
C PHE A 251 10.63 -7.40 6.98
N HIS A 252 11.40 -8.48 7.14
CA HIS A 252 12.85 -8.37 7.11
C HIS A 252 13.29 -8.12 5.65
N TRP A 253 13.58 -6.85 5.36
CA TRP A 253 14.69 -6.47 4.49
C TRP A 253 15.28 -5.19 5.07
N THR A 254 16.53 -5.26 5.48
CA THR A 254 17.33 -4.17 6.01
C THR A 254 17.41 -3.06 4.97
N LEU A 255 16.82 -1.89 5.24
CA LEU A 255 16.94 -0.73 4.36
C LEU A 255 17.35 0.53 5.12
N GLN A 256 18.44 0.44 5.88
CA GLN A 256 19.01 1.61 6.57
C GLN A 256 19.99 2.40 5.69
N GLN A 257 20.11 2.09 4.38
CA GLN A 257 21.01 2.81 3.45
C GLN A 257 20.35 3.33 2.14
N GLU A 258 19.06 3.15 1.87
CA GLU A 258 18.44 3.64 0.62
C GLU A 258 17.58 4.91 0.76
N LEU A 259 17.37 5.44 1.98
CA LEU A 259 16.59 6.68 2.21
C LEU A 259 17.26 7.95 1.64
N GLU A 260 18.52 7.87 1.21
CA GLU A 260 19.28 9.01 0.68
C GLU A 260 18.97 9.30 -0.79
N ASN A 261 18.46 8.33 -1.56
CA ASN A 261 18.24 8.48 -3.00
C ASN A 261 16.77 8.46 -3.46
N ILE A 262 15.81 8.53 -2.53
CA ILE A 262 14.39 8.57 -2.91
C ILE A 262 14.06 9.92 -3.54
N LYS A 263 13.86 9.92 -4.86
CA LYS A 263 13.27 11.06 -5.57
C LYS A 263 11.78 11.07 -5.27
N ILE A 264 11.40 11.71 -4.16
CA ILE A 264 10.01 11.95 -3.79
C ILE A 264 9.41 12.88 -4.87
N CYS A 265 8.28 12.49 -5.46
CA CYS A 265 7.62 13.29 -6.50
C CYS A 265 7.13 14.62 -5.90
N ASN A 266 7.33 15.72 -6.61
CA ASN A 266 6.99 17.06 -6.12
C ASN A 266 5.46 17.23 -6.02
N VAL A 267 4.90 17.43 -4.82
CA VAL A 267 3.43 17.62 -4.61
C VAL A 267 2.92 18.94 -5.22
N GLU A 268 3.84 19.80 -5.63
CA GLU A 268 3.61 21.05 -6.37
C GLU A 268 2.81 20.92 -7.69
N GLN A 269 2.68 19.72 -8.26
CA GLN A 269 1.89 19.49 -9.48
C GLN A 269 0.41 19.14 -9.23
N PHE A 270 -0.03 19.09 -7.96
CA PHE A 270 -1.31 18.49 -7.56
C PHE A 270 -2.44 19.50 -7.26
N ILE A 271 -2.25 20.79 -7.55
CA ILE A 271 -3.13 21.85 -7.00
C ILE A 271 -4.08 22.42 -8.04
N PHE A 272 -5.38 22.23 -7.82
CA PHE A 272 -6.41 23.16 -8.30
C PHE A 272 -7.52 23.32 -7.24
N GLN A 273 -7.49 24.44 -6.51
CA GLN A 273 -8.55 25.00 -5.64
C GLN A 273 -9.08 24.18 -4.44
N LYS A 274 -8.35 23.21 -3.88
CA LYS A 274 -8.77 22.48 -2.66
C LYS A 274 -7.71 22.48 -1.56
N GLU A 275 -8.17 22.51 -0.30
CA GLU A 275 -7.36 22.39 0.91
C GLU A 275 -6.78 20.97 1.03
N ILE A 276 -5.51 20.85 1.39
CA ILE A 276 -4.76 19.61 1.63
C ILE A 276 -4.54 19.46 3.13
N ARG A 277 -5.08 18.38 3.71
CA ARG A 277 -4.86 17.99 5.10
C ARG A 277 -3.66 17.05 5.20
N ILE A 278 -2.79 17.30 6.18
CA ILE A 278 -1.57 16.55 6.47
C ILE A 278 -1.67 16.10 7.93
N LYS A 279 -1.59 14.79 8.20
CA LYS A 279 -1.56 14.29 9.58
C LYS A 279 -0.32 14.78 10.34
N HIS A 280 -0.47 15.14 11.61
CA HIS A 280 0.64 15.61 12.45
C HIS A 280 1.80 14.60 12.58
N LEU A 281 1.51 13.29 12.55
CA LEU A 281 2.50 12.20 12.60
C LEU A 281 3.56 12.30 11.49
N ILE A 282 3.20 12.89 10.34
CA ILE A 282 4.12 13.13 9.21
C ILE A 282 5.33 13.96 9.66
N PHE A 283 5.13 14.90 10.58
CA PHE A 283 6.19 15.82 11.01
C PHE A 283 7.13 15.22 12.07
N ARG A 284 6.75 14.11 12.72
CA ARG A 284 7.58 13.45 13.74
C ARG A 284 8.75 12.68 13.11
N ASP A 285 8.48 12.05 11.98
CA ASP A 285 9.38 11.04 11.39
C ASP A 285 9.99 11.46 10.03
N PHE A 286 9.58 12.61 9.49
CA PHE A 286 10.04 13.09 8.18
C PHE A 286 10.98 14.29 8.30
N GLU A 287 12.11 14.26 7.57
CA GLU A 287 13.05 15.39 7.58
C GLU A 287 12.37 16.68 7.09
N PRO A 288 12.32 17.76 7.90
CA PRO A 288 11.59 18.99 7.57
C PRO A 288 12.00 19.60 6.22
N LYS A 289 13.27 19.45 5.81
CA LYS A 289 13.77 19.93 4.52
C LYS A 289 13.18 19.17 3.33
N LYS A 290 12.97 17.86 3.45
CA LYS A 290 12.36 17.01 2.40
C LYS A 290 10.89 17.32 2.27
N LEU A 291 10.19 17.46 3.40
CA LEU A 291 8.78 17.87 3.44
C LEU A 291 8.59 19.28 2.86
N PHE A 292 9.46 20.22 3.22
CA PHE A 292 9.39 21.58 2.69
C PHE A 292 9.62 21.66 1.18
N LYS A 293 10.57 20.87 0.64
CA LYS A 293 10.76 20.78 -0.82
C LYS A 293 9.53 20.23 -1.54
N LEU A 294 8.76 19.37 -0.88
CA LEU A 294 7.57 18.73 -1.42
C LEU A 294 6.40 19.70 -1.61
N PHE A 295 6.24 20.64 -0.67
CA PHE A 295 5.12 21.58 -0.61
C PHE A 295 5.50 23.03 -0.94
N LYS A 296 6.72 23.30 -1.45
CA LYS A 296 7.25 24.67 -1.57
C LYS A 296 6.44 25.58 -2.50
N SER A 297 5.76 25.06 -3.52
CA SER A 297 4.86 25.82 -4.40
C SER A 297 3.39 25.78 -4.00
N VAL A 298 3.04 25.00 -2.96
CA VAL A 298 1.65 24.93 -2.46
C VAL A 298 1.35 26.21 -1.69
N PRO A 299 0.29 26.97 -2.05
CA PRO A 299 -0.14 28.12 -1.28
C PRO A 299 -0.37 27.72 0.18
N PHE A 300 0.24 28.45 1.12
CA PHE A 300 0.24 28.09 2.53
C PHE A 300 -1.17 28.00 3.14
N ASN A 301 -2.08 28.84 2.67
CA ASN A 301 -3.49 28.85 3.08
C ASN A 301 -4.26 27.58 2.67
N LEU A 302 -3.69 26.72 1.83
CA LEU A 302 -4.28 25.44 1.45
C LEU A 302 -3.75 24.27 2.29
N LEU A 303 -2.79 24.47 3.20
CA LEU A 303 -2.23 23.39 4.03
C LEU A 303 -2.83 23.41 5.44
N ILE A 304 -3.46 22.31 5.84
CA ILE A 304 -4.02 22.12 7.19
C ILE A 304 -3.32 20.93 7.84
N CYS A 305 -2.90 21.06 9.10
CA CYS A 305 -2.35 19.96 9.90
C CYS A 305 -3.46 19.35 10.77
N ASP A 306 -3.72 18.05 10.63
CA ASP A 306 -4.68 17.32 11.47
C ASP A 306 -3.97 16.78 12.73
N SER A 307 -4.33 17.31 13.90
CA SER A 307 -4.06 16.65 15.18
C SER A 307 -5.13 15.59 15.37
N ASP A 308 -4.76 14.31 15.45
CA ASP A 308 -5.75 13.30 15.84
C ASP A 308 -6.20 13.66 17.27
N GLU A 309 -7.51 13.84 17.47
CA GLU A 309 -8.11 13.97 18.80
C GLU A 309 -7.66 12.75 19.61
N MET A 310 -7.04 12.98 20.77
CA MET A 310 -6.69 11.90 21.67
C MET A 310 -8.00 11.22 22.10
N GLU A 311 -8.19 9.94 21.77
CA GLU A 311 -9.08 9.09 22.55
C GLU A 311 -8.54 9.18 23.99
N GLU A 312 -9.36 9.70 24.90
CA GLU A 312 -9.10 9.70 26.33
C GLU A 312 -8.81 8.26 26.75
N VAL A 313 -7.53 7.93 26.87
CA VAL A 313 -7.11 6.78 27.65
C VAL A 313 -7.31 7.22 29.10
N GLU A 314 -8.30 6.64 29.77
CA GLU A 314 -8.43 6.70 31.22
C GLU A 314 -7.12 6.14 31.81
N GLU A 315 -6.18 7.04 32.13
CA GLU A 315 -5.00 6.71 32.91
C GLU A 315 -5.46 6.46 34.35
N GLU A 316 -5.34 5.20 34.79
CA GLU A 316 -5.42 4.87 36.21
C GLU A 316 -4.31 5.63 36.95
N GLU A 317 -4.72 6.44 37.92
CA GLU A 317 -3.89 7.25 38.79
C GLU A 317 -2.87 6.38 39.55
N GLU A 318 -1.58 6.66 39.36
CA GLU A 318 -0.60 6.50 40.44
C GLU A 318 0.08 7.85 40.68
N GLU A 319 -0.22 8.40 41.85
CA GLU A 319 0.31 9.62 42.45
C GLU A 319 1.85 9.60 42.50
N GLU A 320 2.51 10.71 42.11
CA GLU A 320 3.69 11.22 42.83
C GLU A 320 3.97 12.69 42.46
N ASP A 321 3.38 13.55 43.28
CA ASP A 321 3.87 14.83 43.82
C ASP A 321 5.22 15.39 43.29
N TRP A 322 5.17 16.51 42.54
CA TRP A 322 6.13 17.62 42.67
C TRP A 322 5.47 18.96 42.26
N THR A 323 5.07 19.69 43.31
CA THR A 323 4.96 21.15 43.49
C THR A 323 5.40 22.11 42.37
N ASP A 324 4.49 23.08 42.13
CA ASP A 324 4.67 24.48 41.74
C ASP A 324 5.71 24.82 40.66
N TRP A 325 5.22 25.39 39.54
CA TRP A 325 5.64 26.69 39.02
C TRP A 325 4.48 27.27 38.19
N GLU A 326 3.84 28.30 38.72
CA GLU A 326 2.96 29.19 37.97
C GLU A 326 3.78 29.86 36.85
N ASP A 327 3.44 29.61 35.59
CA ASP A 327 3.79 30.54 34.52
C ASP A 327 2.70 30.54 33.43
N GLN A 328 2.13 31.74 33.25
CA GLN A 328 1.15 32.10 32.25
C GLN A 328 1.55 31.62 30.86
N HIS A 329 0.95 30.53 30.37
CA HIS A 329 0.99 30.18 28.96
C HIS A 329 -0.42 30.15 28.38
N ASN A 330 -0.65 31.19 27.58
CA ASN A 330 -1.78 31.40 26.70
C ASN A 330 -2.18 30.10 25.98
N ILE A 331 -3.43 29.71 26.19
CA ILE A 331 -4.17 28.71 25.43
C ILE A 331 -4.10 29.10 23.94
N ASN A 332 -3.29 28.41 23.11
CA ASN A 332 -3.41 28.30 21.62
C ASN A 332 -2.21 27.62 20.90
N ASP A 333 -1.44 26.75 21.55
CA ASP A 333 -0.36 26.01 20.87
C ASP A 333 -0.69 24.51 20.72
N CYS A 334 -0.44 23.99 19.52
CA CYS A 334 -0.61 22.58 19.16
C CYS A 334 0.33 21.72 20.02
N THR A 335 -0.27 20.96 20.94
CA THR A 335 0.36 20.08 21.93
C THR A 335 1.22 18.97 21.34
N LEU A 336 1.06 18.66 20.05
CA LEU A 336 1.78 17.56 19.39
C LEU A 336 3.13 17.97 18.77
N CYS A 337 3.43 19.28 18.69
CA CYS A 337 4.70 19.76 18.15
C CYS A 337 5.45 20.73 19.08
N ASN A 338 4.98 20.96 20.32
CA ASN A 338 5.47 21.99 21.24
C ASN A 338 5.72 23.35 20.55
N GLY A 339 4.79 23.76 19.70
CA GLY A 339 4.92 25.00 18.91
C GLY A 339 6.05 24.99 17.86
N GLY A 340 6.81 23.91 17.69
CA GLY A 340 7.97 23.82 16.80
C GLY A 340 7.63 23.93 15.32
N LEU A 341 6.45 23.48 14.92
CA LEU A 341 5.98 23.53 13.54
C LEU A 341 5.51 24.95 13.17
N LYS A 342 4.72 25.59 14.05
CA LYS A 342 4.36 27.01 13.97
C LYS A 342 5.60 27.89 14.02
N THR A 343 6.61 27.55 14.84
CA THR A 343 7.89 28.27 14.95
C THR A 343 8.77 28.07 13.72
N CYS A 344 8.89 26.86 13.16
CA CYS A 344 9.59 26.63 11.90
C CYS A 344 8.89 27.33 10.73
N PHE A 345 7.55 27.29 10.67
CA PHE A 345 6.78 27.96 9.64
C PHE A 345 6.83 29.49 9.74
N ASN A 346 6.75 30.03 10.97
CA ASN A 346 6.90 31.47 11.23
C ASN A 346 8.33 31.95 10.95
N ARG A 347 9.35 31.16 11.33
CA ARG A 347 10.76 31.44 10.97
C ARG A 347 10.97 31.38 9.45
N LEU A 348 10.30 30.48 8.73
CA LEU A 348 10.36 30.39 7.27
C LEU A 348 9.58 31.51 6.57
N GLN A 349 8.43 31.95 7.11
CA GLN A 349 7.70 33.14 6.68
C GLN A 349 8.59 34.39 6.84
N LEU A 350 9.22 34.55 8.01
CA LEU A 350 10.21 35.61 8.27
C LEU A 350 11.40 35.53 7.32
N MET A 351 11.98 34.34 7.09
CA MET A 351 13.07 34.15 6.11
C MET A 351 12.62 34.43 4.67
N ARG A 352 11.38 34.13 4.28
CA ARG A 352 10.83 34.44 2.96
C ARG A 352 10.68 35.94 2.77
N THR A 353 10.15 36.65 3.77
CA THR A 353 10.08 38.12 3.77
C THR A 353 11.48 38.73 3.71
N TYR A 354 12.42 38.21 4.51
CA TYR A 354 13.81 38.65 4.52
C TYR A 354 14.53 38.41 3.19
N LEU A 355 14.37 37.23 2.58
CA LEU A 355 14.94 36.89 1.27
C LEU A 355 14.30 37.68 0.12
N THR A 356 13.02 38.00 0.22
CA THR A 356 12.31 38.83 -0.78
C THR A 356 12.79 40.28 -0.70
N ASN A 357 12.95 40.81 0.51
CA ASN A 357 13.50 42.15 0.74
C ASN A 357 14.98 42.24 0.36
N ALA A 358 15.79 41.22 0.68
CA ALA A 358 17.19 41.15 0.28
C ALA A 358 17.35 41.08 -1.24
N LYS A 359 16.52 40.31 -1.95
CA LYS A 359 16.50 40.29 -3.43
C LYS A 359 16.06 41.62 -4.04
N ALA A 360 15.09 42.31 -3.42
CA ALA A 360 14.66 43.63 -3.86
C ALA A 360 15.77 44.68 -3.69
N GLN A 361 16.45 44.68 -2.54
CA GLN A 361 17.61 45.55 -2.28
C GLN A 361 18.75 45.28 -3.25
N LEU A 362 19.09 44.01 -3.51
CA LEU A 362 20.16 43.64 -4.44
C LEU A 362 19.84 44.07 -5.89
N LYS A 363 18.56 44.09 -6.28
CA LYS A 363 18.09 44.61 -7.57
C LYS A 363 18.20 46.13 -7.64
N GLN A 364 17.85 46.85 -6.57
CA GLN A 364 18.05 48.30 -6.47
C GLN A 364 19.53 48.69 -6.50
N THR A 365 20.40 48.01 -5.76
CA THR A 365 21.85 48.28 -5.76
C THR A 365 22.46 48.08 -7.15
N LYS A 366 22.03 47.04 -7.88
CA LYS A 366 22.46 46.84 -9.28
C LYS A 366 22.00 47.96 -10.21
N GLN A 367 20.76 48.44 -10.07
CA GLN A 367 20.25 49.56 -10.86
C GLN A 367 20.99 50.87 -10.55
N ILE A 368 21.28 51.15 -9.28
CA ILE A 368 22.08 52.31 -8.86
C ILE A 368 23.49 52.26 -9.45
N ASN A 369 24.13 51.10 -9.42
CA ASN A 369 25.48 50.93 -9.99
C ASN A 369 25.50 51.11 -11.52
N ILE A 370 24.46 50.66 -12.23
CA ILE A 370 24.31 50.92 -13.67
C ILE A 370 24.14 52.42 -13.94
N TYR A 371 23.34 53.12 -13.13
CA TYR A 371 23.14 54.56 -13.27
C TYR A 371 24.42 55.37 -12.99
N ILE A 372 25.19 54.99 -11.96
CA ILE A 372 26.48 55.62 -11.65
C ILE A 372 27.47 55.43 -12.81
N LYS A 373 27.51 54.22 -13.39
CA LYS A 373 28.37 53.92 -14.54
C LYS A 373 28.00 54.77 -15.76
N GLN A 374 26.72 54.85 -16.10
CA GLN A 374 26.22 55.70 -17.20
C GLN A 374 26.51 57.19 -16.98
N LYS A 375 26.45 57.67 -15.73
CA LYS A 375 26.78 59.07 -15.37
C LYS A 375 28.27 59.35 -15.51
N ASN A 376 29.12 58.39 -15.16
CA ASN A 376 30.57 58.52 -15.31
C ASN A 376 31.00 58.46 -16.78
N ASP A 377 30.38 57.58 -17.58
CA ASP A 377 30.62 57.49 -19.02
C ASP A 377 30.20 58.79 -19.75
N ARG A 378 29.07 59.40 -19.35
CA ARG A 378 28.65 60.73 -19.84
C ARG A 378 29.61 61.84 -19.44
N LYS A 379 30.16 61.82 -18.21
CA LYS A 379 31.18 62.80 -17.78
C LYS A 379 32.48 62.67 -18.56
N GLN A 380 32.90 61.45 -18.90
CA GLN A 380 34.06 61.22 -19.76
C GLN A 380 33.82 61.68 -21.20
N GLN A 381 32.62 61.52 -21.74
CA GLN A 381 32.26 62.04 -23.06
C GLN A 381 32.25 63.57 -23.11
N ILE A 382 31.79 64.25 -22.04
CA ILE A 382 31.80 65.72 -21.95
C ILE A 382 33.22 66.28 -21.81
N ASN A 383 34.14 65.55 -21.17
CA ASN A 383 35.54 65.97 -21.04
C ASN A 383 36.41 65.68 -22.29
N ASN A 384 35.88 64.94 -23.27
CA ASN A 384 36.54 64.59 -24.53
C ASN A 384 36.04 65.42 -25.74
N VAL A 385 35.15 66.38 -25.50
CA VAL A 385 34.71 67.45 -26.44
C VAL A 385 35.30 68.76 -25.95
#